data_AF-A0A5S9NWG3-F1
#
_entry.id   AF-A0A5S9NWG3-F1
#
_cell.length_a   1.000
_cell.length_b   1.000
_cell.length_c   1.000
_cell.angle_alpha   90.00
_cell.angle_beta   90.00
_cell.angle_gamma   90.00
#
_symmetry.space_group_name_H-M   'P 1'
#
loop_
_entity.id
_entity.type
_entity.pdbx_description
1 polymer ?
#
loop_
_entity_poly.entity_id
_entity_poly.type
_entity_poly.pdbx_seq_one_letter_code
_entity_poly.pdbx_strand_id
1 'polypeptide(L)'
;MHSTWTGQDFGKQKPSEVFRDHFLTCFIADPVGVKLREEIGLDNICWEADYPHSDSMWPGAPEQLDEVLKANNVPDVEINKMTYQNAMRWYHWDPFTHIPKDQATVGALRKASEGHDVSIQALSHHKEGERGGGAGHFDALKAATRGNS
;
A
#
# COMPACT_ATOMS: atom_id res chain seq x y z
N MET A 1 -0.85 -32.96 -8.79
CA MET A 1 0.51 -33.32 -8.31
C MET A 1 0.84 -32.65 -6.97
N HIS A 2 0.41 -31.41 -6.68
CA HIS A 2 0.59 -30.80 -5.35
C HIS A 2 -0.37 -31.31 -4.25
N SER A 3 -1.59 -31.69 -4.62
CA SER A 3 -2.64 -32.15 -3.69
C SER A 3 -2.25 -33.34 -2.80
N THR A 4 -1.42 -34.25 -3.31
CA THR A 4 -0.98 -35.45 -2.59
C THR A 4 -0.12 -35.13 -1.37
N TRP A 5 0.61 -34.02 -1.37
CA TRP A 5 1.49 -33.61 -0.27
C TRP A 5 0.85 -32.55 0.65
N THR A 6 0.05 -31.64 0.09
CA THR A 6 -0.58 -30.56 0.86
C THR A 6 -1.94 -30.96 1.45
N GLY A 7 -2.50 -32.09 1.01
CA GLY A 7 -3.87 -32.51 1.36
C GLY A 7 -4.96 -31.60 0.78
N GLN A 8 -4.60 -30.67 -0.11
CA GLN A 8 -5.54 -29.71 -0.69
C GLN A 8 -6.24 -30.29 -1.92
N ASP A 9 -7.56 -30.08 -1.99
CA ASP A 9 -8.37 -30.36 -3.18
C ASP A 9 -9.01 -29.06 -3.68
N PHE A 10 -8.53 -28.57 -4.82
CA PHE A 10 -9.06 -27.37 -5.50
C PHE A 10 -10.13 -27.73 -6.55
N GLY A 11 -10.64 -28.97 -6.54
CA GLY A 11 -11.60 -29.47 -7.50
C GLY A 11 -11.05 -29.41 -8.93
N LYS A 12 -11.73 -28.66 -9.81
CA LYS A 12 -11.30 -28.50 -11.21
C LYS A 12 -10.31 -27.36 -11.43
N GLN A 13 -10.05 -26.55 -10.41
CA GLN A 13 -9.18 -25.38 -10.52
C GLN A 13 -7.72 -25.74 -10.25
N LYS A 14 -6.81 -25.06 -10.95
CA LYS A 14 -5.38 -25.06 -10.64
C LYS A 14 -5.12 -24.16 -9.41
N PRO A 15 -4.05 -24.41 -8.64
CA PRO A 15 -3.64 -23.50 -7.56
C PRO A 15 -3.47 -22.05 -8.02
N SER A 16 -2.97 -21.84 -9.24
CA SER A 16 -2.84 -20.51 -9.85
C SER A 16 -4.20 -19.85 -10.11
N GLU A 17 -5.23 -20.60 -10.49
CA GLU A 17 -6.57 -20.06 -10.71
C GLU A 17 -7.20 -19.66 -9.37
N VAL A 18 -7.07 -20.51 -8.36
CA VAL A 18 -7.48 -20.16 -6.98
C VAL A 18 -6.75 -18.91 -6.48
N PHE A 19 -5.44 -18.78 -6.75
CA PHE A 19 -4.69 -17.58 -6.44
C PHE A 19 -5.27 -16.35 -7.13
N ARG A 20 -5.51 -16.42 -8.45
CA ARG A 20 -6.07 -15.31 -9.24
C ARG A 20 -7.46 -14.89 -8.78
N ASP A 21 -8.27 -15.81 -8.27
CA ASP A 21 -9.63 -15.54 -7.83
C ASP A 21 -9.70 -14.95 -6.41
N HIS A 22 -8.72 -15.21 -5.55
CA HIS A 22 -8.87 -15.01 -4.10
C HIS A 22 -7.75 -14.25 -3.40
N PHE A 23 -6.64 -13.96 -4.07
CA PHE A 23 -5.49 -13.31 -3.45
C PHE A 23 -5.14 -12.00 -4.13
N LEU A 24 -5.06 -10.94 -3.33
CA LEU A 24 -4.36 -9.71 -3.67
C LEU A 24 -3.00 -9.73 -2.98
N THR A 25 -1.93 -9.55 -3.74
CA THR A 25 -0.58 -9.40 -3.21
C THR A 25 -0.18 -7.94 -3.21
N CYS A 26 0.57 -7.53 -2.21
CA CYS A 26 1.19 -6.23 -2.13
C CYS A 26 2.71 -6.31 -2.41
N PHE A 27 3.31 -5.17 -2.76
CA PHE A 27 4.77 -5.02 -2.82
C PHE A 27 5.18 -3.61 -2.40
N ILE A 28 6.35 -3.50 -1.77
CA ILE A 28 6.98 -2.23 -1.36
C ILE A 28 7.99 -1.81 -2.43
N ALA A 29 9.17 -2.42 -2.40
CA ALA A 29 10.24 -2.26 -3.39
C ALA A 29 10.56 -3.63 -4.01
N ASP A 30 10.02 -3.90 -5.20
CA ASP A 30 10.23 -5.19 -5.87
C ASP A 30 10.40 -5.05 -7.39
N PRO A 31 11.62 -4.77 -7.88
CA PRO A 31 11.89 -4.70 -9.31
C PRO A 31 11.62 -6.01 -10.06
N VAL A 32 11.76 -7.16 -9.38
CA VAL A 32 11.54 -8.47 -9.99
C VAL A 32 10.04 -8.74 -10.10
N GLY A 33 9.26 -8.44 -9.06
CA GLY A 33 7.80 -8.52 -9.07
C GLY A 33 7.20 -7.65 -10.16
N VAL A 34 7.66 -6.40 -10.31
CA VAL A 34 7.20 -5.50 -11.39
C VAL A 34 7.57 -6.04 -12.78
N LYS A 35 8.75 -6.66 -12.93
CA LYS A 35 9.14 -7.34 -14.18
C LYS A 35 8.22 -8.52 -14.50
N LEU A 36 7.80 -9.28 -13.48
CA LEU A 36 6.99 -10.50 -13.60
C LEU A 36 5.48 -10.25 -13.42
N ARG A 37 5.03 -8.99 -13.40
CA ARG A 37 3.65 -8.61 -13.06
C ARG A 37 2.57 -9.31 -13.87
N GLU A 38 2.82 -9.62 -15.14
CA GLU A 38 1.87 -10.34 -16.00
C GLU A 38 1.71 -11.81 -15.55
N GLU A 39 2.83 -12.46 -15.22
CA GLU A 39 2.89 -13.83 -14.72
C GLU A 39 2.26 -13.97 -13.32
N ILE A 40 2.55 -13.02 -12.43
CA ILE A 40 1.93 -12.95 -11.10
C ILE A 40 0.43 -12.70 -11.25
N GLY A 41 0.10 -11.68 -12.04
CA GLY A 41 -1.25 -11.26 -12.33
C GLY A 41 -1.46 -9.80 -12.05
N LEU A 42 -1.57 -9.03 -13.13
CA LEU A 42 -1.72 -7.58 -13.06
C LEU A 42 -2.94 -7.13 -12.23
N ASP A 43 -3.98 -7.95 -12.17
CA ASP A 43 -5.23 -7.71 -11.43
C ASP A 43 -5.14 -8.13 -9.95
N ASN A 44 -4.06 -8.80 -9.57
CA ASN A 44 -3.78 -9.38 -8.25
C ASN A 44 -2.58 -8.70 -7.56
N ILE A 45 -2.07 -7.59 -8.10
CA ILE A 45 -0.94 -6.85 -7.52
C ILE A 45 -1.40 -5.46 -7.09
N CYS A 46 -1.02 -5.05 -5.87
CA CYS A 46 -1.16 -3.69 -5.37
C CYS A 46 0.20 -3.18 -4.90
N TRP A 47 0.53 -1.94 -5.15
CA TRP A 47 1.65 -1.30 -4.46
C TRP A 47 1.24 -0.93 -3.04
N GLU A 48 2.17 -1.04 -2.09
CA GLU A 48 2.01 -0.57 -0.73
C GLU A 48 3.21 0.27 -0.28
N ALA A 49 2.94 1.31 0.50
CA ALA A 49 4.00 2.17 1.04
C ALA A 49 4.69 1.56 2.27
N ASP A 50 3.95 0.76 3.04
CA ASP A 50 4.32 0.18 4.33
C ASP A 50 4.84 1.20 5.38
N TYR A 51 4.35 2.43 5.33
CA TYR A 51 4.66 3.45 6.33
C TYR A 51 4.07 3.09 7.71
N PRO A 52 4.79 3.26 8.83
CA PRO A 52 6.12 3.89 8.97
C PRO A 52 7.26 2.88 9.15
N HIS A 53 7.18 1.69 8.57
CA HIS A 53 8.23 0.69 8.77
C HIS A 53 9.59 1.15 8.24
N SER A 54 10.67 0.64 8.84
CA SER A 54 12.05 1.05 8.52
C SER A 54 12.49 0.68 7.10
N ASP A 55 11.85 -0.33 6.52
CA ASP A 55 12.01 -0.82 5.16
C ASP A 55 10.99 -0.20 4.17
N SER A 56 10.16 0.74 4.64
CA SER A 56 9.34 1.55 3.75
C SER A 56 10.18 2.49 2.89
N MET A 57 9.59 2.98 1.80
CA MET A 57 10.23 3.98 0.94
C MET A 57 9.94 5.42 1.36
N TRP A 58 9.36 5.65 2.54
CA TRP A 58 9.04 7.00 3.02
C TRP A 58 10.30 7.84 3.25
N PRO A 59 10.32 9.15 2.92
CA PRO A 59 9.23 9.93 2.31
C PRO A 59 9.24 9.93 0.77
N GLY A 60 10.22 9.31 0.12
CA GLY A 60 10.43 9.31 -1.34
C GLY A 60 9.73 8.17 -2.08
N ALA A 61 8.63 7.65 -1.54
CA ALA A 61 8.00 6.44 -2.04
C ALA A 61 7.49 6.54 -3.49
N PRO A 62 6.83 7.64 -3.92
CA PRO A 62 6.39 7.79 -5.30
C PRO A 62 7.56 7.82 -6.30
N GLU A 63 8.66 8.48 -5.96
CA GLU A 63 9.81 8.64 -6.84
C GLU A 63 10.55 7.31 -7.01
N GLN A 64 10.76 6.56 -5.93
CA GLN A 64 11.37 5.23 -5.99
C GLN A 64 10.50 4.22 -6.75
N LEU A 65 9.18 4.26 -6.57
CA LEU A 65 8.26 3.42 -7.34
C LEU A 65 8.33 3.76 -8.84
N ASP A 66 8.32 5.05 -9.20
CA ASP A 66 8.38 5.52 -10.58
C ASP A 66 9.66 5.05 -11.31
N GLU A 67 10.81 5.03 -10.62
CA GLU A 67 12.06 4.48 -11.17
C GLU A 67 11.90 3.00 -11.58
N VAL A 68 11.29 2.18 -10.72
CA VAL A 68 11.09 0.75 -10.97
C VAL A 68 10.08 0.52 -12.11
N LEU A 69 8.99 1.29 -12.14
CA LEU A 69 7.97 1.20 -13.18
C LEU A 69 8.54 1.58 -14.56
N LYS A 70 9.33 2.65 -14.62
CA LYS A 70 10.01 3.10 -15.86
C LYS A 70 11.04 2.09 -16.33
N ALA A 71 11.86 1.55 -15.42
CA ALA A 71 12.86 0.54 -15.75
C ALA A 71 12.25 -0.74 -16.36
N ASN A 72 10.98 -1.03 -16.07
CA ASN A 72 10.25 -2.18 -16.60
C ASN A 72 9.24 -1.82 -17.71
N ASN A 73 9.29 -0.60 -18.24
CA ASN A 73 8.42 -0.10 -19.30
C ASN A 73 6.92 -0.32 -19.02
N VAL A 74 6.51 -0.15 -17.76
CA VAL A 74 5.11 -0.35 -17.36
C VAL A 74 4.24 0.77 -17.95
N PRO A 75 3.21 0.46 -18.76
CA PRO A 75 2.33 1.48 -19.32
C PRO A 75 1.36 2.04 -18.26
N ASP A 76 0.90 3.27 -18.44
CA ASP A 76 0.05 3.99 -17.48
C ASP A 76 -1.21 3.22 -17.03
N VAL A 77 -1.82 2.44 -17.94
CA VAL A 77 -2.98 1.61 -17.61
C VAL A 77 -2.67 0.54 -16.56
N GLU A 78 -1.46 -0.01 -16.59
CA GLU A 78 -0.97 -1.01 -15.64
C GLU A 78 -0.49 -0.35 -14.35
N ILE A 79 0.17 0.81 -14.44
CA ILE A 79 0.50 1.64 -13.28
C ILE A 79 -0.76 1.95 -12.49
N ASN A 80 -1.82 2.42 -13.17
CA ASN A 80 -3.11 2.71 -12.53
C ASN A 80 -3.70 1.49 -11.81
N LYS A 81 -3.62 0.31 -12.42
CA LYS A 81 -4.07 -0.94 -11.80
C LYS A 81 -3.32 -1.23 -10.51
N MET A 82 -1.99 -1.28 -10.57
CA MET A 82 -1.15 -1.63 -9.44
C MET A 82 -1.17 -0.56 -8.34
N THR A 83 -1.32 0.72 -8.67
CA THR A 83 -1.21 1.81 -7.68
C THR A 83 -2.52 2.16 -6.99
N TYR A 84 -3.69 1.98 -7.63
CA TYR A 84 -4.96 2.29 -6.97
C TYR A 84 -6.19 1.51 -7.47
N GLN A 85 -6.31 1.17 -8.75
CA GLN A 85 -7.57 0.57 -9.25
C GLN A 85 -7.80 -0.84 -8.70
N ASN A 86 -6.74 -1.64 -8.50
CA ASN A 86 -6.88 -2.95 -7.86
C ASN A 86 -7.32 -2.80 -6.41
N ALA A 87 -6.70 -1.89 -5.64
CA ALA A 87 -7.13 -1.59 -4.27
C ALA A 87 -8.60 -1.16 -4.22
N MET A 88 -9.02 -0.24 -5.09
CA MET A 88 -10.43 0.19 -5.18
C MET A 88 -11.39 -0.98 -5.41
N ARG A 89 -11.03 -1.88 -6.34
CA ARG A 89 -11.86 -3.04 -6.68
C ARG A 89 -11.92 -4.05 -5.53
N TRP A 90 -10.79 -4.43 -4.96
CA TRP A 90 -10.69 -5.46 -3.91
C TRP A 90 -11.26 -5.00 -2.56
N TYR A 91 -11.06 -3.73 -2.21
CA TYR A 91 -11.58 -3.17 -0.96
C TYR A 91 -12.97 -2.53 -1.09
N HIS A 92 -13.55 -2.54 -2.30
CA HIS A 92 -14.84 -1.91 -2.59
C HIS A 92 -14.92 -0.46 -2.10
N TRP A 93 -13.84 0.29 -2.29
CA TRP A 93 -13.70 1.64 -1.77
C TRP A 93 -13.24 2.61 -2.85
N ASP A 94 -13.93 3.74 -2.97
CA ASP A 94 -13.60 4.79 -3.92
C ASP A 94 -12.99 6.01 -3.21
N PRO A 95 -11.65 6.21 -3.27
CA PRO A 95 -10.99 7.36 -2.68
C PRO A 95 -11.49 8.68 -3.28
N PHE A 96 -11.98 8.66 -4.52
CA PHE A 96 -12.33 9.88 -5.24
C PHE A 96 -13.64 10.53 -4.76
N THR A 97 -14.38 9.83 -3.90
CA THR A 97 -15.49 10.42 -3.13
C THR A 97 -15.01 11.36 -2.02
N HIS A 98 -13.74 11.23 -1.59
CA HIS A 98 -13.14 12.01 -0.52
C HIS A 98 -12.10 13.01 -1.02
N ILE A 99 -11.39 12.70 -2.11
CA ILE A 99 -10.40 13.58 -2.74
C ILE A 99 -10.57 13.58 -4.26
N PRO A 100 -10.79 14.74 -4.92
CA PRO A 100 -10.86 14.79 -6.37
C PRO A 100 -9.62 14.18 -7.02
N LYS A 101 -9.79 13.44 -8.12
CA LYS A 101 -8.70 12.68 -8.75
C LYS A 101 -7.50 13.55 -9.16
N ASP A 102 -7.75 14.78 -9.61
CA ASP A 102 -6.72 15.77 -9.95
C ASP A 102 -5.94 16.26 -8.71
N GLN A 103 -6.56 16.23 -7.53
CA GLN A 103 -5.94 16.54 -6.24
C GLN A 103 -5.27 15.34 -5.58
N ALA A 104 -5.51 14.12 -6.07
CA ALA A 104 -4.91 12.88 -5.57
C ALA A 104 -3.58 12.51 -6.27
N THR A 105 -2.98 13.44 -7.00
CA THR A 105 -1.68 13.23 -7.67
C THR A 105 -0.52 13.45 -6.71
N VAL A 106 0.64 12.85 -7.01
CA VAL A 106 1.88 13.06 -6.23
C VAL A 106 2.17 14.55 -6.06
N GLY A 107 2.13 15.33 -7.15
CA GLY A 107 2.40 16.77 -7.10
C GLY A 107 1.40 17.54 -6.22
N ALA A 108 0.10 17.24 -6.34
CA ALA A 108 -0.92 17.88 -5.52
C ALA A 108 -0.77 17.53 -4.03
N LEU A 109 -0.49 16.26 -3.71
CA LEU A 109 -0.29 15.80 -2.33
C LEU A 109 1.01 16.34 -1.71
N ARG A 110 2.09 16.45 -2.49
CA ARG A 110 3.33 17.12 -2.05
C ARG A 110 3.07 18.59 -1.71
N LYS A 111 2.34 19.31 -2.57
CA LYS A 111 1.93 20.69 -2.28
C LYS A 111 1.07 20.79 -1.02
N ALA A 112 0.11 19.87 -0.85
CA ALA A 112 -0.73 19.82 0.35
C ALA A 112 0.07 19.51 1.63
N SER A 113 1.24 18.88 1.52
CA SER A 113 2.13 18.60 2.64
C SER A 113 3.10 19.75 3.01
N GLU A 114 3.08 20.86 2.27
CA GLU A 114 3.92 22.03 2.60
C GLU A 114 3.67 22.52 4.03
N GLY A 115 4.76 22.77 4.78
CA GLY A 115 4.69 23.17 6.19
C GLY A 115 4.56 22.01 7.19
N HIS A 116 4.41 20.77 6.73
CA HIS A 116 4.49 19.59 7.58
C HIS A 116 5.93 19.05 7.63
N ASP A 117 6.39 18.64 8.82
CA ASP A 117 7.67 17.95 8.96
C ASP A 117 7.55 16.49 8.49
N VAL A 118 8.25 16.18 7.41
CA VAL A 118 8.31 14.85 6.79
C VAL A 118 9.71 14.22 6.90
N SER A 119 10.58 14.80 7.73
CA SER A 119 11.96 14.33 7.91
C SER A 119 12.01 12.94 8.54
N ILE A 120 13.01 12.15 8.16
CA ILE A 120 13.26 10.84 8.77
C ILE A 120 13.81 11.07 10.18
N GLN A 121 13.16 10.48 11.17
CA GLN A 121 13.54 10.57 12.58
C GLN A 121 13.96 9.18 13.09
N ALA A 122 15.19 9.07 13.61
CA ALA A 122 15.70 7.82 14.15
C ALA A 122 15.16 7.58 15.57
N LEU A 123 14.55 6.41 15.80
CA LEU A 123 14.02 6.07 17.12
C LEU A 123 15.11 5.77 18.18
N SER A 124 16.35 5.56 17.76
CA SER A 124 17.48 5.16 18.62
C SER A 124 17.87 6.19 19.69
N HIS A 125 17.41 7.44 19.56
CA HIS A 125 17.75 8.52 20.48
C HIS A 125 16.54 9.11 21.22
N HIS A 126 15.34 8.55 21.05
CA HIS A 126 14.18 9.05 21.78
C HIS A 126 14.24 8.63 23.24
N LYS A 127 14.23 9.64 24.13
CA LYS A 127 13.97 9.43 25.55
C LYS A 127 12.47 9.27 25.76
N GLU A 128 12.11 8.34 26.63
CA GLU A 128 10.73 8.14 27.06
C GLU A 128 10.18 9.47 27.64
N GLY A 129 9.19 10.08 26.97
CA GLY A 129 8.53 11.33 27.42
C GLY A 129 8.60 12.54 26.47
N GLU A 130 9.40 12.51 25.40
CA GLU A 130 9.57 13.68 24.49
C GLU A 130 8.51 13.81 23.37
N ARG A 131 7.43 13.02 23.38
CA ARG A 131 6.38 13.10 22.35
C ARG A 131 5.51 14.36 22.53
N GLY A 132 5.86 15.43 21.85
CA GLY A 132 4.94 16.53 21.54
C GLY A 132 3.90 16.07 20.50
N GLY A 133 2.70 15.70 20.94
CA GLY A 133 1.50 15.69 20.08
C GLY A 133 0.72 14.38 19.92
N GLY A 134 1.24 13.22 20.34
CA GLY A 134 0.57 11.93 20.08
C GLY A 134 -0.38 11.41 21.16
N ALA A 135 -0.15 11.77 22.43
CA ALA A 135 -0.92 11.22 23.55
C ALA A 135 -2.38 11.70 23.57
N GLY A 136 -2.62 12.95 23.15
CA GLY A 136 -3.97 13.55 23.19
C GLY A 136 -4.97 12.92 22.21
N HIS A 137 -4.52 12.38 21.07
CA HIS A 137 -5.42 11.79 20.07
C HIS A 137 -5.99 10.43 20.52
N PHE A 138 -5.17 9.59 21.13
CA PHE A 138 -5.63 8.31 21.68
C PHE A 138 -6.44 8.47 22.96
N ASP A 139 -6.13 9.48 23.78
CA ASP A 139 -6.92 9.78 24.98
C ASP A 139 -8.31 10.35 24.63
N ALA A 140 -8.42 11.15 23.56
CA ALA A 140 -9.70 11.62 23.04
C ALA A 140 -10.58 10.45 22.52
N LEU A 141 -9.99 9.45 21.86
CA LEU A 141 -10.70 8.25 21.40
C LEU A 141 -11.20 7.38 22.57
N LYS A 142 -10.40 7.27 23.64
CA LYS A 142 -10.80 6.56 24.88
C LYS A 142 -11.88 7.30 25.66
N ALA A 143 -11.90 8.63 25.63
CA ALA A 143 -12.95 9.42 26.27
C ALA A 143 -14.29 9.30 25.52
N ALA A 144 -14.27 9.33 24.18
CA ALA A 144 -15.48 9.20 23.35
C ALA A 144 -16.16 7.82 23.49
N THR A 145 -15.40 6.77 23.78
CA THR A 145 -15.91 5.40 23.94
C THR A 145 -16.42 5.08 25.35
N ARG A 146 -16.18 5.94 26.34
CA ARG A 146 -16.69 5.79 27.72
C ARG A 146 -17.99 6.56 27.99
N GLY A 147 -18.42 7.42 27.08
CA GLY A 147 -19.64 8.22 27.24
C GLY A 147 -20.92 7.57 26.70
N ASN A 148 -20.86 6.32 26.23
CA ASN A 148 -21.98 5.65 25.57
C ASN A 148 -22.37 4.31 26.24
N SER A 149 -22.13 4.20 27.55
CA SER A 149 -22.61 3.11 28.41
C SER A 149 -23.55 3.67 29.48
#